data_AF-A0A1F4U1U0-F1
#
_entry.id   AF-A0A1F4U1U0-F1
#
_cell.length_a   1.000
_cell.length_b   1.000
_cell.length_c   1.000
_cell.angle_alpha   90.00
_cell.angle_beta   90.00
_cell.angle_gamma   90.00
#
_symmetry.space_group_name_H-M   'P 1'
#
loop_
_entity.id
_entity.type
_entity.pdbx_description
1 polymer ?
#
loop_
_entity_poly.entity_id
_entity_poly.type
_entity_poly.pdbx_seq_one_letter_code
_entity_poly.pdbx_strand_id
1 'polypeptide(L)'
;MALILCVIAQTWLSYVDSSLAFIGLDTADISFRTDYSIRDPYRFDIVNDLLEKPLTSKAVVEGLAKKYWDMRDQGIESLIGLYGYEVKFKADDFEKTLTDCHKELSMIYANMPESLLYVFEELTRFDPGLTASIDEEKAEEKRYDSLCAYLNMHSTEIDYEHLFNVFLRLRYAVGEYSEWLAGISRERFMHGDIGSVLFYQEMDFGTVVIGDTGANFYNDSFALIIDLGGNDIYDCPFREKSFQMIIDISGDDRYQGGDYAVAAGVTGISIIIDEAGNDHYQAGCYSLGCGVYGCGMLVDKEGNDRYIGDTFTQGAGGFGIGILHDDQGNDVYEAALYAQGFASTYGVGVLAERDGNDMYIIRPKYIDEIRYLDHYLSLSQGFTIGFRPDLSAGVGLILERGGNDYYLSDIFGQGSGYWYGIGTIIEEKGNDSYVSYQYAQGSGVHIAIGLLIDQQGDDNYVAKGVAQGCGHDLAYGLLHDIGGDDSYVAFDLSQGAGNANGIGFLIDETGDDSYSVKRTNNTQGHGDFRREYGSIGLLMDIEGDDVYVPDAQDSYLWKKGAYGLGIDWRNGDKE
;
A
#
# COMPACT_ATOMS: atom_id res chain seq x y z
N MET A 1 24.27 17.60 -18.08
CA MET A 1 23.07 16.77 -17.78
C MET A 1 22.71 16.81 -16.30
N ALA A 2 23.63 16.57 -15.34
CA ALA A 2 23.29 16.66 -13.91
C ALA A 2 22.82 18.04 -13.41
N LEU A 3 23.24 19.14 -14.05
CA LEU A 3 22.82 20.50 -13.67
C LEU A 3 21.42 20.91 -14.20
N ILE A 4 20.88 20.18 -15.18
CA ILE A 4 19.54 20.47 -15.75
C ILE A 4 18.46 19.71 -14.96
N LEU A 5 18.77 18.51 -14.46
CA LEU A 5 17.89 17.75 -13.57
C LEU A 5 17.62 18.44 -12.22
N CYS A 6 18.61 19.17 -11.66
CA CYS A 6 18.38 19.95 -10.44
C CYS A 6 17.51 21.20 -10.62
N VAL A 7 17.30 21.70 -11.85
CA VAL A 7 16.49 22.92 -12.09
C VAL A 7 15.01 22.57 -12.26
N ILE A 8 14.69 21.34 -12.69
CA ILE A 8 13.30 20.86 -12.82
C ILE A 8 12.75 20.40 -11.47
N ALA A 9 13.58 19.83 -10.58
CA ALA A 9 13.13 19.26 -9.30
C ALA A 9 12.62 20.26 -8.23
N GLN A 10 12.48 21.56 -8.55
CA GLN A 10 12.03 22.61 -7.60
C GLN A 10 11.10 23.64 -8.23
N THR A 11 10.56 23.38 -9.43
CA THR A 11 9.65 24.32 -10.11
C THR A 11 8.33 24.46 -9.37
N TRP A 12 7.63 23.34 -9.11
CA TRP A 12 6.32 23.36 -8.45
C TRP A 12 6.36 23.99 -7.05
N LEU A 13 7.41 23.74 -6.24
CA LEU A 13 7.55 24.34 -4.91
C LEU A 13 7.61 25.88 -4.97
N SER A 14 8.23 26.42 -6.01
CA SER A 14 8.29 27.87 -6.22
C SER A 14 6.91 28.45 -6.55
N TYR A 15 6.10 27.72 -7.30
CA TYR A 15 4.70 28.06 -7.58
C TYR A 15 3.84 27.93 -6.33
N VAL A 16 4.03 26.90 -5.50
CA VAL A 16 3.35 26.77 -4.21
C VAL A 16 3.66 27.96 -3.30
N ASP A 17 4.93 28.31 -3.12
CA ASP A 17 5.32 29.45 -2.28
C ASP A 17 4.72 30.77 -2.79
N SER A 18 4.77 30.98 -4.11
CA SER A 18 4.16 32.14 -4.78
C SER A 18 2.64 32.18 -4.60
N SER A 19 1.98 31.03 -4.67
CA SER A 19 0.54 30.88 -4.49
C SER A 19 0.14 31.20 -3.05
N LEU A 20 0.81 30.61 -2.06
CA LEU A 20 0.54 30.83 -0.64
C LEU A 20 0.71 32.31 -0.24
N ALA A 21 1.64 33.04 -0.86
CA ALA A 21 1.84 34.46 -0.59
C ALA A 21 0.57 35.31 -0.84
N PHE A 22 -0.31 34.91 -1.76
CA PHE A 22 -1.58 35.62 -2.01
C PHE A 22 -2.59 35.54 -0.86
N ILE A 23 -2.45 34.54 0.01
CA ILE A 23 -3.23 34.39 1.24
C ILE A 23 -2.41 34.74 2.50
N GLY A 24 -1.22 35.29 2.31
CA GLY A 24 -0.35 35.75 3.39
C GLY A 24 0.31 34.63 4.18
N LEU A 25 0.50 33.47 3.53
CA LEU A 25 1.19 32.31 4.06
C LEU A 25 2.47 32.05 3.23
N ASP A 26 3.34 31.20 3.75
CA ASP A 26 4.48 30.64 3.01
C ASP A 26 4.60 29.13 3.24
N THR A 27 5.56 28.49 2.57
CA THR A 27 5.79 27.04 2.71
C THR A 27 6.14 26.58 4.12
N ALA A 28 6.58 27.46 5.03
CA ALA A 28 6.84 27.10 6.43
C ALA A 28 5.55 27.02 7.27
N ASP A 29 4.45 27.64 6.82
CA ASP A 29 3.12 27.48 7.42
C ASP A 29 2.51 26.10 7.13
N ILE A 30 3.06 25.36 6.17
CA ILE A 30 2.69 23.98 5.87
C ILE A 30 3.43 23.06 6.86
N SER A 31 2.88 22.94 8.06
CA SER A 31 3.41 22.06 9.10
C SER A 31 2.34 21.68 10.12
N PHE A 32 2.52 20.52 10.73
CA PHE A 32 1.70 20.02 11.84
C PHE A 32 2.56 19.83 13.08
N ARG A 33 1.92 19.91 14.25
CA ARG A 33 2.56 19.47 15.49
C ARG A 33 2.61 17.95 15.54
N THR A 34 3.66 17.41 16.15
CA THR A 34 3.85 15.97 16.32
C THR A 34 3.38 15.46 17.69
N ASP A 35 2.95 16.36 18.57
CA ASP A 35 2.56 16.09 19.96
C ASP A 35 1.04 16.19 20.23
N TYR A 36 0.21 16.12 19.19
CA TYR A 36 -1.26 16.11 19.34
C TYR A 36 -1.78 14.89 20.13
N SER A 37 -1.02 13.79 20.15
CA SER A 37 -1.30 12.59 20.93
C SER A 37 0.00 12.03 21.51
N ILE A 38 -0.13 11.12 22.50
CA ILE A 38 1.02 10.38 23.03
C ILE A 38 1.57 9.51 21.90
N ARG A 39 2.89 9.54 21.70
CA ARG A 39 3.56 8.68 20.75
C ARG A 39 3.55 7.24 21.26
N ASP A 40 2.91 6.34 20.51
CA ASP A 40 2.97 4.91 20.74
C ASP A 40 4.28 4.31 20.18
N PRO A 41 4.68 3.09 20.62
CA PRO A 41 5.91 2.45 20.17
C PRO A 41 5.97 2.12 18.68
N TYR A 42 4.83 2.14 17.98
CA TYR A 42 4.68 1.67 16.61
C TYR A 42 4.56 2.81 15.59
N ARG A 43 4.60 4.07 16.05
CA ARG A 43 4.68 5.22 15.15
C ARG A 43 6.04 5.29 14.48
N PHE A 44 6.08 5.08 13.18
CA PHE A 44 7.26 5.27 12.34
C PHE A 44 7.84 6.69 12.48
N ASP A 45 9.16 6.82 12.58
CA ASP A 45 9.81 8.13 12.72
C ASP A 45 9.52 9.06 11.54
N ILE A 46 9.50 8.51 10.32
CA ILE A 46 9.22 9.26 9.10
C ILE A 46 7.86 9.98 9.13
N VAL A 47 6.87 9.44 9.85
CA VAL A 47 5.56 10.10 10.01
C VAL A 47 5.71 11.44 10.71
N ASN A 48 6.54 11.52 11.76
CA ASN A 48 6.76 12.78 12.46
C ASN A 48 7.53 13.77 11.58
N ASP A 49 8.58 13.30 10.89
CA ASP A 49 9.36 14.13 9.98
C ASP A 49 8.48 14.74 8.87
N LEU A 50 7.57 13.94 8.32
CA LEU A 50 6.65 14.39 7.29
C LEU A 50 5.48 15.22 7.84
N LEU A 51 5.01 15.02 9.07
CA LEU A 51 4.06 15.94 9.68
C LEU A 51 4.68 17.33 9.93
N GLU A 52 5.96 17.39 10.30
CA GLU A 52 6.68 18.66 10.44
C GLU A 52 6.98 19.31 9.08
N LYS A 53 7.19 18.50 8.04
CA LYS A 53 7.51 18.97 6.68
C LYS A 53 6.71 18.24 5.59
N PRO A 54 5.38 18.44 5.51
CA PRO A 54 4.51 17.68 4.61
C PRO A 54 4.90 17.77 3.13
N LEU A 55 5.42 18.92 2.69
CA LEU A 55 5.86 19.12 1.30
C LEU A 55 7.05 18.24 0.89
N THR A 56 7.76 17.62 1.84
CA THR A 56 8.84 16.67 1.54
C THR A 56 8.35 15.25 1.26
N SER A 57 7.06 14.98 1.51
CA SER A 57 6.44 13.66 1.34
C SER A 57 6.61 13.10 -0.08
N LYS A 58 6.34 13.89 -1.12
CA LYS A 58 6.54 13.51 -2.54
C LYS A 58 7.95 12.96 -2.79
N ALA A 59 8.97 13.73 -2.46
CA ALA A 59 10.37 13.34 -2.68
C ALA A 59 10.78 12.09 -1.87
N VAL A 60 10.19 11.90 -0.67
CA VAL A 60 10.43 10.70 0.15
C VAL A 60 9.82 9.47 -0.51
N VAL A 61 8.56 9.54 -0.94
CA VAL A 61 7.87 8.37 -1.53
C VAL A 61 8.39 8.04 -2.93
N GLU A 62 8.68 9.03 -3.77
CA GLU A 62 9.40 8.82 -5.05
C GLU A 62 10.77 8.20 -4.82
N GLY A 63 11.46 8.62 -3.74
CA GLY A 63 12.74 8.03 -3.34
C GLY A 63 12.61 6.57 -2.91
N LEU A 64 11.50 6.19 -2.26
CA LEU A 64 11.20 4.79 -1.91
C LEU A 64 10.87 3.98 -3.18
N ALA A 65 9.97 4.48 -4.03
CA ALA A 65 9.59 3.85 -5.29
C ALA A 65 10.80 3.60 -6.19
N LYS A 66 11.65 4.61 -6.36
CA LYS A 66 12.89 4.50 -7.11
C LYS A 66 13.82 3.42 -6.56
N LYS A 67 14.02 3.37 -5.25
CA LYS A 67 14.88 2.34 -4.64
C LYS A 67 14.28 0.95 -4.82
N TYR A 68 12.95 0.83 -4.75
CA TYR A 68 12.23 -0.40 -5.00
C TYR A 68 12.49 -0.92 -6.42
N TRP A 69 12.27 -0.06 -7.43
CA TRP A 69 12.38 -0.46 -8.83
C TRP A 69 13.80 -0.55 -9.38
N ASP A 70 14.64 0.45 -9.11
CA ASP A 70 15.97 0.55 -9.74
C ASP A 70 17.00 -0.37 -9.07
N MET A 71 16.77 -0.77 -7.82
CA MET A 71 17.81 -1.36 -6.97
C MET A 71 17.39 -2.66 -6.29
N ARG A 72 16.52 -3.47 -6.92
CA ARG A 72 16.10 -4.84 -6.52
C ARG A 72 16.08 -5.05 -4.99
N ASP A 73 17.06 -5.75 -4.45
CA ASP A 73 17.09 -6.12 -3.03
C ASP A 73 17.17 -4.89 -2.10
N GLN A 74 17.76 -3.76 -2.55
CA GLN A 74 17.77 -2.49 -1.82
C GLN A 74 16.37 -1.88 -1.66
N GLY A 75 15.42 -2.30 -2.49
CA GLY A 75 14.00 -1.98 -2.33
C GLY A 75 13.49 -2.46 -0.98
N ILE A 76 13.63 -3.76 -0.73
CA ILE A 76 13.23 -4.39 0.53
C ILE A 76 14.06 -3.81 1.70
N GLU A 77 15.36 -3.60 1.52
CA GLU A 77 16.19 -2.94 2.54
C GLU A 77 15.65 -1.54 2.92
N SER A 78 15.13 -0.80 1.94
CA SER A 78 14.55 0.53 2.17
C SER A 78 13.24 0.47 2.94
N LEU A 79 12.41 -0.56 2.70
CA LEU A 79 11.20 -0.83 3.49
C LEU A 79 11.57 -1.17 4.94
N ILE A 80 12.58 -2.02 5.15
CA ILE A 80 13.11 -2.34 6.49
C ILE A 80 13.66 -1.08 7.17
N GLY A 81 14.31 -0.21 6.41
CA GLY A 81 14.83 1.07 6.90
C GLY A 81 13.76 2.01 7.46
N LEU A 82 12.50 1.90 7.03
CA LEU A 82 11.39 2.68 7.62
C LEU A 82 11.23 2.40 9.12
N TYR A 83 11.46 1.14 9.53
CA TYR A 83 11.42 0.72 10.93
C TYR A 83 12.62 1.22 11.76
N GLY A 84 13.61 1.86 11.13
CA GLY A 84 14.86 2.28 11.77
C GLY A 84 15.86 1.15 11.96
N TYR A 85 15.65 0.00 11.30
CA TYR A 85 16.53 -1.16 11.40
C TYR A 85 17.60 -1.18 10.32
N GLU A 86 18.76 -1.74 10.69
CA GLU A 86 19.86 -1.96 9.76
C GLU A 86 19.82 -3.38 9.20
N VAL A 87 20.13 -3.47 7.91
CA VAL A 87 20.28 -4.74 7.22
C VAL A 87 21.68 -5.30 7.47
N LYS A 88 21.73 -6.51 8.02
CA LYS A 88 22.95 -7.24 8.35
C LYS A 88 22.96 -8.56 7.59
N PHE A 89 23.49 -8.52 6.36
CA PHE A 89 23.54 -9.67 5.48
C PHE A 89 24.95 -10.24 5.31
N LYS A 90 25.02 -11.57 5.18
CA LYS A 90 26.19 -12.28 4.67
C LYS A 90 25.71 -13.48 3.85
N ALA A 91 26.12 -13.53 2.58
CA ALA A 91 25.87 -14.70 1.73
C ALA A 91 26.56 -15.95 2.29
N ASP A 92 25.85 -17.06 2.24
CA ASP A 92 26.30 -18.39 2.68
C ASP A 92 25.67 -19.46 1.77
N ASP A 93 26.04 -20.72 1.97
CA ASP A 93 25.43 -21.85 1.26
C ASP A 93 23.89 -21.87 1.38
N PHE A 94 23.18 -22.24 0.30
CA PHE A 94 21.73 -22.20 0.21
C PHE A 94 21.05 -23.01 1.32
N GLU A 95 21.37 -24.30 1.45
CA GLU A 95 20.75 -25.19 2.42
C GLU A 95 21.09 -24.78 3.86
N LYS A 96 22.34 -24.33 4.08
CA LYS A 96 22.75 -23.77 5.37
C LYS A 96 21.95 -22.53 5.72
N THR A 97 21.74 -21.62 4.77
CA THR A 97 20.95 -20.40 4.96
C THR A 97 19.53 -20.73 5.40
N LEU A 98 18.87 -21.67 4.73
CA LEU A 98 17.51 -22.10 5.08
C LEU A 98 17.45 -22.73 6.47
N THR A 99 18.41 -23.59 6.79
CA THR A 99 18.51 -24.26 8.10
C THR A 99 18.71 -23.25 9.24
N ASP A 100 19.58 -22.27 9.05
CA ASP A 100 19.84 -21.24 10.06
C ASP A 100 18.61 -20.32 10.21
N CYS A 101 17.99 -19.90 9.11
CA CYS A 101 16.75 -19.10 9.13
C CYS A 101 15.62 -19.82 9.89
N HIS A 102 15.41 -21.11 9.67
CA HIS A 102 14.40 -21.90 10.40
C HIS A 102 14.62 -21.89 11.93
N LYS A 103 15.87 -22.10 12.36
CA LYS A 103 16.23 -22.07 13.79
C LYS A 103 16.00 -20.70 14.40
N GLU A 104 16.35 -19.65 13.66
CA GLU A 104 16.19 -18.27 14.11
C GLU A 104 14.72 -17.86 14.22
N LEU A 105 13.85 -18.25 13.28
CA LEU A 105 12.40 -18.04 13.38
C LEU A 105 11.82 -18.69 14.64
N SER A 106 12.26 -19.90 14.96
CA SER A 106 11.85 -20.58 16.20
C SER A 106 12.23 -19.78 17.46
N MET A 107 13.35 -19.05 17.42
CA MET A 107 13.77 -18.18 18.54
C MET A 107 13.00 -16.87 18.58
N ILE A 108 12.75 -16.23 17.42
CA ILE A 108 11.96 -14.99 17.30
C ILE A 108 10.57 -15.18 17.92
N TYR A 109 9.90 -16.27 17.58
CA TYR A 109 8.53 -16.51 18.03
C TYR A 109 8.43 -17.30 19.34
N ALA A 110 9.56 -17.61 20.00
CA ALA A 110 9.57 -18.43 21.22
C ALA A 110 8.78 -17.80 22.37
N ASN A 111 8.76 -16.47 22.44
CA ASN A 111 8.06 -15.73 23.50
C ASN A 111 6.75 -15.09 23.02
N MET A 112 6.39 -15.23 21.74
CA MET A 112 5.18 -14.64 21.21
C MET A 112 3.94 -15.19 21.93
N PRO A 113 3.05 -14.34 22.50
CA PRO A 113 1.84 -14.81 23.15
C PRO A 113 0.91 -15.53 22.17
N GLU A 114 0.37 -16.68 22.55
CA GLU A 114 -0.50 -17.49 21.69
C GLU A 114 -1.75 -16.74 21.19
N SER A 115 -2.27 -15.80 21.98
CA SER A 115 -3.44 -14.99 21.63
C SER A 115 -3.13 -13.76 20.77
N LEU A 116 -1.86 -13.44 20.52
CA LEU A 116 -1.49 -12.17 19.87
C LEU A 116 -2.08 -12.05 18.46
N LEU A 117 -1.94 -13.08 17.63
CA LEU A 117 -2.51 -13.11 16.28
C LEU A 117 -4.04 -13.00 16.33
N TYR A 118 -4.70 -13.80 17.18
CA TYR A 118 -6.14 -13.77 17.34
C TYR A 118 -6.69 -12.39 17.75
N VAL A 119 -5.99 -11.67 18.65
CA VAL A 119 -6.40 -10.32 19.07
C VAL A 119 -6.30 -9.33 17.89
N PHE A 120 -5.25 -9.43 17.08
CA PHE A 120 -5.11 -8.61 15.88
C PHE A 120 -6.22 -8.89 14.85
N GLU A 121 -6.52 -10.17 14.63
CA GLU A 121 -7.61 -10.58 13.75
C GLU A 121 -8.96 -10.09 14.25
N GLU A 122 -9.22 -10.17 15.55
CA GLU A 122 -10.48 -9.67 16.12
C GLU A 122 -10.68 -8.17 15.88
N LEU A 123 -9.59 -7.38 15.87
CA LEU A 123 -9.62 -5.96 15.57
C LEU A 123 -9.69 -5.63 14.08
N THR A 124 -9.25 -6.53 13.21
CA THR A 124 -9.20 -6.34 11.74
C THR A 124 -10.28 -7.12 11.00
N ARG A 125 -11.03 -7.96 11.71
CA ARG A 125 -12.21 -8.63 11.17
C ARG A 125 -13.37 -7.66 11.14
N PHE A 126 -13.86 -7.38 9.94
CA PHE A 126 -15.06 -6.58 9.76
C PHE A 126 -16.30 -7.49 9.81
N ASP A 127 -16.99 -7.50 10.96
CA ASP A 127 -18.26 -8.21 11.18
C ASP A 127 -19.31 -7.21 11.71
N PRO A 128 -19.98 -6.45 10.83
CA PRO A 128 -20.99 -5.48 11.23
C PRO A 128 -22.24 -6.25 11.69
N GLY A 129 -22.22 -6.70 12.94
CA GLY A 129 -23.44 -7.11 13.62
C GLY A 129 -24.33 -5.90 13.86
N LEU A 130 -25.65 -6.08 13.77
CA LEU A 130 -26.60 -5.06 14.24
C LEU A 130 -26.43 -4.88 15.75
N THR A 131 -25.78 -3.80 16.17
CA THR A 131 -25.79 -3.38 17.58
C THR A 131 -27.22 -3.01 17.97
N ALA A 132 -27.81 -3.77 18.89
CA ALA A 132 -29.23 -3.66 19.23
C ALA A 132 -29.50 -2.69 20.39
N SER A 133 -28.46 -2.26 21.13
CA SER A 133 -28.59 -1.29 22.23
C SER A 133 -27.32 -0.47 22.53
N ILE A 134 -27.50 0.69 23.18
CA ILE A 134 -26.40 1.55 23.67
C ILE A 134 -25.47 0.82 24.66
N ASP A 135 -26.00 -0.14 25.42
CA ASP A 135 -25.20 -0.89 26.39
C ASP A 135 -24.29 -1.92 25.68
N GLU A 136 -24.72 -2.45 24.53
CA GLU A 136 -23.89 -3.31 23.67
C GLU A 136 -22.78 -2.49 23.01
N GLU A 137 -23.10 -1.33 22.43
CA GLU A 137 -22.10 -0.42 21.84
C GLU A 137 -21.00 -0.03 22.84
N LYS A 138 -21.37 0.31 24.09
CA LYS A 138 -20.39 0.60 25.16
C LYS A 138 -19.58 -0.62 25.60
N ALA A 139 -20.14 -1.82 25.49
CA ALA A 139 -19.43 -3.05 25.80
C ALA A 139 -18.43 -3.38 24.69
N GLU A 140 -18.79 -3.16 23.43
CA GLU A 140 -17.93 -3.29 22.26
C GLU A 140 -16.79 -2.27 22.30
N GLU A 141 -17.06 -1.00 22.61
CA GLU A 141 -16.02 0.03 22.78
C GLU A 141 -14.99 -0.38 23.84
N LYS A 142 -15.44 -0.83 25.02
CA LYS A 142 -14.54 -1.33 26.08
C LYS A 142 -13.76 -2.56 25.66
N ARG A 143 -14.37 -3.43 24.86
CA ARG A 143 -13.70 -4.63 24.33
C ARG A 143 -12.60 -4.19 23.35
N TYR A 144 -12.93 -3.33 22.40
CA TYR A 144 -11.98 -2.74 21.45
C TYR A 144 -10.79 -2.09 22.17
N ASP A 145 -11.05 -1.25 23.18
CA ASP A 145 -9.99 -0.61 23.98
C ASP A 145 -9.09 -1.65 24.67
N SER A 146 -9.69 -2.72 25.19
CA SER A 146 -8.95 -3.81 25.86
C SER A 146 -8.06 -4.59 24.88
N LEU A 147 -8.53 -4.83 23.65
CA LEU A 147 -7.76 -5.48 22.60
C LEU A 147 -6.61 -4.57 22.12
N CYS A 148 -6.86 -3.28 21.91
CA CYS A 148 -5.82 -2.31 21.53
C CYS A 148 -4.73 -2.21 22.61
N ALA A 149 -5.13 -2.14 23.89
CA ALA A 149 -4.20 -2.15 25.01
C ALA A 149 -3.39 -3.44 25.08
N TYR A 150 -4.00 -4.59 24.76
CA TYR A 150 -3.30 -5.87 24.68
C TYR A 150 -2.25 -5.86 23.56
N LEU A 151 -2.61 -5.46 22.33
CA LEU A 151 -1.66 -5.35 21.23
C LEU A 151 -0.51 -4.41 21.58
N ASN A 152 -0.81 -3.27 22.21
CA ASN A 152 0.20 -2.29 22.59
C ASN A 152 1.24 -2.90 23.55
N MET A 153 0.79 -3.69 24.53
CA MET A 153 1.65 -4.30 25.55
C MET A 153 2.50 -5.46 25.03
N HIS A 154 1.99 -6.22 24.06
CA HIS A 154 2.55 -7.53 23.70
C HIS A 154 3.20 -7.57 22.32
N SER A 155 2.89 -6.65 21.40
CA SER A 155 3.43 -6.72 20.02
C SER A 155 4.93 -6.42 19.95
N THR A 156 5.53 -5.80 20.97
CA THR A 156 7.00 -5.62 21.07
C THR A 156 7.76 -6.87 21.52
N GLU A 157 7.07 -7.97 21.85
CA GLU A 157 7.73 -9.23 22.26
C GLU A 157 8.37 -9.97 21.06
N ILE A 158 8.06 -9.57 19.83
CA ILE A 158 8.67 -10.06 18.60
C ILE A 158 9.90 -9.22 18.27
N ASP A 159 11.01 -9.90 17.94
CA ASP A 159 12.23 -9.26 17.45
C ASP A 159 12.14 -8.96 15.95
N TYR A 160 11.55 -7.80 15.61
CA TYR A 160 11.32 -7.38 14.21
C TYR A 160 12.62 -7.16 13.44
N GLU A 161 13.66 -6.59 14.07
CA GLU A 161 14.96 -6.42 13.40
C GLU A 161 15.49 -7.78 12.95
N HIS A 162 15.47 -8.77 13.84
CA HIS A 162 15.93 -10.12 13.51
C HIS A 162 15.02 -10.79 12.48
N LEU A 163 13.70 -10.67 12.61
CA LEU A 163 12.71 -11.21 11.67
C LEU A 163 12.95 -10.69 10.24
N PHE A 164 13.09 -9.39 10.06
CA PHE A 164 13.28 -8.80 8.74
C PHE A 164 14.65 -9.14 8.13
N ASN A 165 15.67 -9.33 8.96
CA ASN A 165 16.96 -9.87 8.50
C ASN A 165 16.87 -11.36 8.09
N VAL A 166 16.00 -12.16 8.70
CA VAL A 166 15.70 -13.53 8.22
C VAL A 166 14.97 -13.47 6.88
N PHE A 167 13.94 -12.64 6.76
CA PHE A 167 13.19 -12.45 5.51
C PHE A 167 14.10 -12.09 4.35
N LEU A 168 14.98 -11.09 4.52
CA LEU A 168 15.89 -10.69 3.47
C LEU A 168 16.86 -11.82 3.08
N ARG A 169 17.38 -12.60 4.04
CA ARG A 169 18.24 -13.77 3.75
C ARG A 169 17.51 -14.85 2.95
N LEU A 170 16.25 -15.14 3.28
CA LEU A 170 15.43 -16.09 2.52
C LEU A 170 15.19 -15.56 1.09
N ARG A 171 14.86 -14.29 0.94
CA ARG A 171 14.69 -13.65 -0.37
C ARG A 171 16.00 -13.63 -1.18
N TYR A 172 17.17 -13.50 -0.56
CA TYR A 172 18.45 -13.66 -1.24
C TYR A 172 18.70 -15.11 -1.66
N ALA A 173 18.34 -16.09 -0.83
CA ALA A 173 18.53 -17.52 -1.14
C ALA A 173 17.75 -17.93 -2.40
N VAL A 174 16.59 -17.32 -2.64
CA VAL A 174 15.81 -17.46 -3.88
C VAL A 174 16.58 -17.04 -5.14
N GLY A 175 17.59 -16.16 -5.04
CA GLY A 175 18.46 -15.84 -6.18
C GLY A 175 19.59 -16.86 -6.43
N GLU A 176 19.91 -17.68 -5.43
CA GLU A 176 21.12 -18.51 -5.41
C GLU A 176 20.82 -20.03 -5.47
N TYR A 177 19.54 -20.43 -5.51
CA TYR A 177 19.15 -21.86 -5.50
C TYR A 177 19.71 -22.65 -6.68
N SER A 178 20.03 -21.98 -7.81
CA SER A 178 20.47 -22.62 -9.05
C SER A 178 21.76 -23.43 -8.89
N GLU A 179 22.73 -22.95 -8.09
CA GLU A 179 23.97 -23.68 -7.81
C GLU A 179 23.69 -24.95 -6.99
N TRP A 180 22.84 -24.85 -5.97
CA TRP A 180 22.42 -25.99 -5.16
C TRP A 180 21.65 -27.02 -6.01
N LEU A 181 20.73 -26.55 -6.85
CA LEU A 181 19.94 -27.37 -7.78
C LEU A 181 20.81 -28.09 -8.84
N ALA A 182 21.98 -27.54 -9.18
CA ALA A 182 22.94 -28.21 -10.07
C ALA A 182 23.68 -29.38 -9.39
N GLY A 183 23.78 -29.36 -8.06
CA GLY A 183 24.40 -30.42 -7.25
C GLY A 183 23.50 -31.64 -7.00
N ILE A 184 22.20 -31.55 -7.29
CA ILE A 184 21.22 -32.61 -7.03
C ILE A 184 21.14 -33.59 -8.20
N SER A 185 21.13 -34.89 -7.89
CA SER A 185 20.91 -35.94 -8.88
C SER A 185 19.46 -35.93 -9.36
N ARG A 186 19.23 -35.66 -10.65
CA ARG A 186 17.89 -35.52 -11.25
C ARG A 186 17.38 -36.81 -11.90
N GLU A 187 17.10 -37.83 -11.09
CA GLU A 187 16.36 -38.99 -11.59
C GLU A 187 14.86 -38.74 -11.41
N ARG A 188 14.11 -38.79 -12.50
CA ARG A 188 12.66 -38.57 -12.50
C ARG A 188 11.93 -39.78 -11.91
N PHE A 189 11.00 -39.54 -10.99
CA PHE A 189 10.13 -40.58 -10.43
C PHE A 189 8.75 -40.04 -10.06
N MET A 190 7.75 -40.92 -9.99
CA MET A 190 6.40 -40.56 -9.55
C MET A 190 6.34 -40.50 -8.03
N HIS A 191 5.79 -39.43 -7.47
CA HIS A 191 5.60 -39.26 -6.03
C HIS A 191 4.13 -39.03 -5.69
N GLY A 192 3.48 -40.06 -5.12
CA GLY A 192 2.12 -39.97 -4.59
C GLY A 192 1.12 -39.37 -5.58
N ASP A 193 0.30 -38.45 -5.08
CA ASP A 193 -0.67 -37.69 -5.85
C ASP A 193 -0.08 -36.39 -6.44
N ILE A 194 1.19 -36.07 -6.14
CA ILE A 194 1.86 -34.86 -6.65
C ILE A 194 2.06 -34.97 -8.14
N GLY A 195 2.62 -36.08 -8.61
CA GLY A 195 3.01 -36.23 -10.00
C GLY A 195 4.46 -36.64 -10.15
N SER A 196 5.12 -36.14 -11.18
CA SER A 196 6.47 -36.52 -11.55
C SER A 196 7.48 -35.52 -10.99
N VAL A 197 8.36 -35.98 -10.11
CA VAL A 197 9.32 -35.13 -9.40
C VAL A 197 10.75 -35.58 -9.67
N LEU A 198 11.70 -34.68 -9.41
CA LEU A 198 13.14 -34.91 -9.53
C LEU A 198 13.82 -35.07 -8.18
N PHE A 199 13.21 -34.54 -7.11
CA PHE A 199 13.74 -34.59 -5.76
C PHE A 199 12.59 -34.52 -4.75
N TYR A 200 12.72 -35.28 -3.67
CA TYR A 200 11.80 -35.24 -2.55
C TYR A 200 12.55 -35.65 -1.29
N GLN A 201 12.66 -34.77 -0.30
CA GLN A 201 13.39 -35.06 0.93
C GLN A 201 12.83 -34.29 2.13
N GLU A 202 12.78 -34.96 3.28
CA GLU A 202 12.54 -34.31 4.56
C GLU A 202 13.84 -33.69 5.09
N MET A 203 13.82 -32.38 5.34
CA MET A 203 14.93 -31.63 5.94
C MET A 203 14.55 -31.14 7.34
N ASP A 204 15.52 -30.63 8.09
CA ASP A 204 15.28 -30.08 9.44
C ASP A 204 14.28 -28.92 9.45
N PHE A 205 14.14 -28.19 8.33
CA PHE A 205 13.22 -27.08 8.15
C PHE A 205 11.90 -27.45 7.44
N GLY A 206 11.71 -28.74 7.12
CA GLY A 206 10.52 -29.31 6.48
C GLY A 206 10.78 -29.96 5.13
N THR A 207 9.72 -30.44 4.50
CA THR A 207 9.80 -31.17 3.23
C THR A 207 10.20 -30.26 2.07
N VAL A 208 11.13 -30.74 1.25
CA VAL A 208 11.61 -30.10 0.02
C VAL A 208 11.25 -30.96 -1.18
N VAL A 209 10.67 -30.35 -2.22
CA VAL A 209 10.32 -31.02 -3.47
C VAL A 209 10.84 -30.23 -4.67
N ILE A 210 11.31 -30.96 -5.69
CA ILE A 210 11.63 -30.38 -7.01
C ILE A 210 10.74 -31.05 -8.05
N GLY A 211 9.83 -30.28 -8.65
CA GLY A 211 8.94 -30.69 -9.73
C GLY A 211 9.70 -31.03 -11.02
N ASP A 212 9.04 -31.72 -11.95
CA ASP A 212 9.59 -31.86 -13.30
C ASP A 212 9.11 -30.75 -14.23
N THR A 213 8.69 -31.06 -15.46
CA THR A 213 8.25 -30.05 -16.44
C THR A 213 6.83 -30.39 -16.92
N GLY A 214 6.04 -31.01 -16.04
CA GLY A 214 4.73 -31.53 -16.37
C GLY A 214 3.84 -31.41 -15.16
N ALA A 215 2.54 -31.17 -15.41
CA ALA A 215 1.55 -30.86 -14.39
C ALA A 215 1.66 -31.73 -13.13
N ASN A 216 1.80 -31.05 -12.00
CA ASN A 216 1.85 -31.56 -10.64
C ASN A 216 0.76 -30.91 -9.78
N PHE A 217 0.47 -31.56 -8.65
CA PHE A 217 -0.48 -31.09 -7.66
C PHE A 217 0.17 -31.12 -6.28
N TYR A 218 0.64 -29.96 -5.83
CA TYR A 218 1.28 -29.79 -4.53
C TYR A 218 0.21 -29.55 -3.46
N ASN A 219 -0.11 -30.60 -2.68
CA ASN A 219 -1.21 -30.58 -1.71
C ASN A 219 -0.82 -30.92 -0.27
N ASP A 220 0.45 -30.70 0.07
CA ASP A 220 1.02 -30.94 1.39
C ASP A 220 1.76 -29.68 1.88
N SER A 221 2.19 -29.68 3.14
CA SER A 221 2.91 -28.58 3.74
C SER A 221 4.41 -28.65 3.42
N PHE A 222 4.78 -28.13 2.25
CA PHE A 222 6.17 -28.01 1.83
C PHE A 222 6.85 -26.76 2.43
N ALA A 223 8.13 -26.90 2.79
CA ALA A 223 8.97 -25.76 3.15
C ALA A 223 9.57 -25.09 1.92
N LEU A 224 9.91 -25.89 0.90
CA LEU A 224 10.45 -25.42 -0.38
C LEU A 224 9.91 -26.27 -1.52
N ILE A 225 9.31 -25.59 -2.51
CA ILE A 225 8.97 -26.13 -3.82
C ILE A 225 9.84 -25.40 -4.86
N ILE A 226 10.52 -26.15 -5.70
CA ILE A 226 11.13 -25.64 -6.93
C ILE A 226 10.52 -26.43 -8.08
N ASP A 227 9.60 -25.84 -8.80
CA ASP A 227 9.01 -26.45 -9.98
C ASP A 227 9.77 -26.00 -11.23
N LEU A 228 10.02 -26.91 -12.17
CA LEU A 228 10.71 -26.55 -13.42
C LEU A 228 9.72 -26.30 -14.57
N GLY A 229 8.44 -26.43 -14.28
CA GLY A 229 7.32 -25.92 -15.05
C GLY A 229 6.21 -26.93 -15.26
N GLY A 230 5.14 -26.50 -15.92
CA GLY A 230 3.99 -27.34 -16.17
C GLY A 230 2.73 -26.51 -16.25
N ASN A 231 1.66 -27.01 -15.65
CA ASN A 231 0.39 -26.32 -15.50
C ASN A 231 -0.14 -26.87 -14.19
N ASP A 232 0.31 -26.24 -13.13
CA ASP A 232 0.43 -26.80 -11.81
C ASP A 232 -0.67 -26.29 -10.89
N ILE A 233 -0.91 -27.04 -9.82
CA ILE A 233 -1.83 -26.62 -8.77
C ILE A 233 -1.08 -26.65 -7.44
N TYR A 234 -0.97 -25.48 -6.82
CA TYR A 234 -0.39 -25.30 -5.50
C TYR A 234 -1.54 -25.06 -4.51
N ASP A 235 -1.82 -26.05 -3.67
CA ASP A 235 -2.64 -25.85 -2.48
C ASP A 235 -1.71 -25.38 -1.36
N CYS A 236 -1.87 -24.13 -0.93
CA CYS A 236 -0.94 -23.45 -0.03
C CYS A 236 -1.49 -23.44 1.41
N PRO A 237 -1.21 -24.47 2.24
CA PRO A 237 -1.67 -24.47 3.63
C PRO A 237 -0.89 -23.50 4.51
N PHE A 238 -1.54 -23.01 5.56
CA PHE A 238 -0.93 -22.16 6.57
C PHE A 238 0.26 -22.83 7.29
N ARG A 239 1.35 -22.09 7.47
CA ARG A 239 2.60 -22.54 8.12
C ARG A 239 3.08 -21.57 9.21
N GLU A 240 2.47 -21.67 10.38
CA GLU A 240 2.82 -20.86 11.56
C GLU A 240 4.29 -21.06 12.02
N LYS A 241 4.95 -19.97 12.43
CA LYS A 241 6.29 -19.93 13.04
C LYS A 241 7.38 -20.60 12.20
N SER A 242 7.21 -20.61 10.89
CA SER A 242 8.15 -21.20 9.95
C SER A 242 8.23 -20.37 8.68
N PHE A 243 8.93 -20.91 7.66
CA PHE A 243 8.89 -20.33 6.33
C PHE A 243 8.31 -21.30 5.29
N GLN A 244 7.85 -20.73 4.19
CA GLN A 244 7.53 -21.40 2.94
C GLN A 244 8.19 -20.66 1.77
N MET A 245 8.71 -21.40 0.81
CA MET A 245 9.15 -20.85 -0.48
C MET A 245 8.60 -21.69 -1.62
N ILE A 246 8.07 -21.03 -2.64
CA ILE A 246 7.69 -21.63 -3.92
C ILE A 246 8.40 -20.86 -5.02
N ILE A 247 9.06 -21.58 -5.92
CA ILE A 247 9.70 -21.04 -7.11
C ILE A 247 9.16 -21.87 -8.27
N ASP A 248 8.29 -21.30 -9.10
CA ASP A 248 7.90 -21.87 -10.40
C ASP A 248 8.67 -21.17 -11.53
N ILE A 249 8.89 -21.90 -12.63
CA ILE A 249 9.69 -21.43 -13.76
C ILE A 249 8.85 -21.16 -15.00
N SER A 250 7.73 -21.86 -15.19
CA SER A 250 6.83 -21.66 -16.32
C SER A 250 5.57 -22.51 -16.17
N GLY A 251 4.41 -21.95 -16.44
CA GLY A 251 3.18 -22.70 -16.57
C GLY A 251 1.95 -21.81 -16.53
N ASP A 252 0.78 -22.27 -16.96
CA ASP A 252 -0.45 -21.55 -16.54
C ASP A 252 -0.98 -22.27 -15.30
N ASP A 253 -0.69 -21.71 -14.14
CA ASP A 253 -0.76 -22.34 -12.84
C ASP A 253 -1.89 -21.80 -11.96
N ARG A 254 -2.14 -22.52 -10.87
CA ARG A 254 -3.15 -22.17 -9.89
C ARG A 254 -2.60 -22.25 -8.48
N TYR A 255 -2.45 -21.09 -7.87
CA TYR A 255 -2.11 -20.96 -6.46
C TYR A 255 -3.39 -20.73 -5.66
N GLN A 256 -3.73 -21.67 -4.78
CA GLN A 256 -5.02 -21.64 -4.10
C GLN A 256 -4.93 -21.99 -2.61
N GLY A 257 -5.90 -21.48 -1.84
CA GLY A 257 -6.11 -21.88 -0.46
C GLY A 257 -7.26 -21.15 0.22
N GLY A 258 -7.43 -21.41 1.52
CA GLY A 258 -8.38 -20.70 2.38
C GLY A 258 -7.79 -19.41 2.93
N ASP A 259 -8.13 -19.08 4.18
CA ASP A 259 -7.43 -18.02 4.91
C ASP A 259 -5.97 -18.44 5.20
N TYR A 260 -5.06 -17.47 5.34
CA TYR A 260 -3.63 -17.69 5.62
C TYR A 260 -2.89 -18.50 4.56
N ALA A 261 -3.28 -18.37 3.30
CA ALA A 261 -2.74 -19.10 2.17
C ALA A 261 -2.01 -18.19 1.18
N VAL A 262 -1.32 -18.79 0.20
CA VAL A 262 -0.67 -18.13 -0.94
C VAL A 262 0.19 -16.92 -0.53
N ALA A 263 1.49 -17.14 -0.29
CA ALA A 263 2.41 -16.10 0.16
C ALA A 263 1.99 -15.40 1.48
N ALA A 264 1.26 -16.10 2.37
CA ALA A 264 0.86 -15.57 3.67
C ALA A 264 2.03 -15.60 4.68
N GLY A 265 2.63 -14.45 4.94
CA GLY A 265 3.61 -14.21 5.99
C GLY A 265 2.97 -13.90 7.34
N VAL A 266 2.07 -14.75 7.80
CA VAL A 266 1.39 -14.59 9.09
C VAL A 266 2.15 -15.39 10.14
N THR A 267 2.69 -14.72 11.15
CA THR A 267 3.56 -15.30 12.20
C THR A 267 4.69 -16.18 11.64
N GLY A 268 5.21 -15.78 10.47
CA GLY A 268 6.12 -16.58 9.67
C GLY A 268 6.59 -15.80 8.45
N ILE A 269 7.19 -16.51 7.50
CA ILE A 269 7.63 -15.92 6.23
C ILE A 269 7.15 -16.78 5.07
N SER A 270 6.50 -16.20 4.06
CA SER A 270 6.13 -16.94 2.86
C SER A 270 6.54 -16.16 1.61
N ILE A 271 7.25 -16.81 0.71
CA ILE A 271 7.76 -16.24 -0.54
C ILE A 271 7.31 -17.13 -1.70
N ILE A 272 6.59 -16.56 -2.66
CA ILE A 272 6.28 -17.22 -3.93
C ILE A 272 6.90 -16.37 -5.03
N ILE A 273 7.67 -17.00 -5.91
CA ILE A 273 8.14 -16.43 -7.16
C ILE A 273 7.59 -17.31 -8.29
N ASP A 274 6.75 -16.73 -9.12
CA ASP A 274 6.43 -17.24 -10.45
C ASP A 274 7.29 -16.48 -11.47
N GLU A 275 7.78 -17.19 -12.48
CA GLU A 275 8.63 -16.60 -13.51
C GLU A 275 7.90 -16.39 -14.84
N ALA A 276 6.84 -17.14 -15.13
CA ALA A 276 6.09 -17.01 -16.37
C ALA A 276 4.80 -17.84 -16.41
N GLY A 277 3.72 -17.25 -16.89
CA GLY A 277 2.47 -17.98 -17.02
C GLY A 277 1.27 -17.15 -17.43
N ASN A 278 0.07 -17.69 -17.19
CA ASN A 278 -1.12 -16.87 -17.02
C ASN A 278 -1.86 -17.50 -15.84
N ASP A 279 -1.61 -16.93 -14.68
CA ASP A 279 -1.75 -17.57 -13.41
C ASP A 279 -2.98 -17.09 -12.65
N HIS A 280 -3.46 -17.97 -11.80
CA HIS A 280 -4.62 -17.71 -10.98
C HIS A 280 -4.29 -17.90 -9.51
N TYR A 281 -4.16 -16.78 -8.81
CA TYR A 281 -3.91 -16.70 -7.38
C TYR A 281 -5.22 -16.46 -6.64
N GLN A 282 -5.69 -17.44 -5.87
CA GLN A 282 -6.97 -17.35 -5.17
C GLN A 282 -6.90 -17.82 -3.73
N ALA A 283 -7.12 -16.90 -2.80
CA ALA A 283 -7.11 -17.19 -1.37
C ALA A 283 -8.14 -16.38 -0.58
N GLY A 284 -8.31 -16.74 0.69
CA GLY A 284 -9.19 -16.07 1.64
C GLY A 284 -8.55 -14.83 2.27
N CYS A 285 -8.82 -14.63 3.56
CA CYS A 285 -8.25 -13.54 4.33
C CYS A 285 -6.77 -13.78 4.64
N TYR A 286 -6.02 -12.72 4.92
CA TYR A 286 -4.62 -12.80 5.34
C TYR A 286 -3.77 -13.63 4.38
N SER A 287 -3.81 -13.29 3.09
CA SER A 287 -3.24 -14.08 1.99
C SER A 287 -2.67 -13.18 0.89
N LEU A 288 -2.14 -13.76 -0.19
CA LEU A 288 -1.63 -13.05 -1.37
C LEU A 288 -0.55 -12.02 -1.00
N GLY A 289 0.55 -12.50 -0.43
CA GLY A 289 1.69 -11.66 -0.09
C GLY A 289 1.48 -10.79 1.16
N CYS A 290 0.53 -11.11 2.04
CA CYS A 290 0.32 -10.34 3.26
C CYS A 290 1.38 -10.64 4.34
N GLY A 291 1.74 -9.65 5.17
CA GLY A 291 2.61 -9.82 6.33
C GLY A 291 1.93 -9.40 7.63
N VAL A 292 1.67 -10.35 8.53
CA VAL A 292 1.12 -10.08 9.86
C VAL A 292 2.00 -10.71 10.93
N TYR A 293 2.66 -9.90 11.77
CA TYR A 293 3.71 -10.40 12.67
C TYR A 293 4.77 -11.24 11.93
N GLY A 294 5.03 -10.91 10.67
CA GLY A 294 5.71 -11.75 9.69
C GLY A 294 5.92 -11.03 8.35
N CYS A 295 6.41 -11.76 7.35
CA CYS A 295 6.70 -11.20 6.02
C CYS A 295 6.12 -12.07 4.90
N GLY A 296 5.21 -11.51 4.10
CA GLY A 296 4.65 -12.18 2.92
C GLY A 296 5.17 -11.53 1.65
N MET A 297 5.49 -12.33 0.65
CA MET A 297 5.96 -11.86 -0.65
C MET A 297 5.44 -12.76 -1.77
N LEU A 298 4.69 -12.17 -2.68
CA LEU A 298 4.28 -12.78 -3.94
C LEU A 298 4.95 -12.00 -5.07
N VAL A 299 5.65 -12.68 -5.98
CA VAL A 299 6.20 -12.10 -7.19
C VAL A 299 5.73 -12.91 -8.38
N ASP A 300 5.03 -12.26 -9.30
CA ASP A 300 4.81 -12.73 -10.66
C ASP A 300 5.68 -11.87 -11.60
N LYS A 301 6.05 -12.42 -12.76
CA LYS A 301 6.97 -11.77 -13.70
C LYS A 301 6.47 -11.62 -15.12
N GLU A 302 5.63 -12.53 -15.58
CA GLU A 302 5.12 -12.54 -16.94
C GLU A 302 3.77 -13.24 -16.95
N GLY A 303 2.71 -12.54 -17.35
CA GLY A 303 1.45 -13.23 -17.59
C GLY A 303 0.28 -12.34 -17.90
N ASN A 304 -0.93 -12.85 -17.68
CA ASN A 304 -2.13 -12.02 -17.55
C ASN A 304 -2.93 -12.69 -16.45
N ASP A 305 -2.77 -12.16 -15.26
CA ASP A 305 -2.93 -12.89 -14.03
C ASP A 305 -4.14 -12.41 -13.26
N ARG A 306 -4.60 -13.27 -12.37
CA ARG A 306 -5.76 -13.00 -11.53
C ARG A 306 -5.42 -13.20 -10.08
N TYR A 307 -5.52 -12.12 -9.32
CA TYR A 307 -5.32 -12.09 -7.88
C TYR A 307 -6.66 -11.91 -7.19
N ILE A 308 -7.19 -12.97 -6.58
CA ILE A 308 -8.50 -12.97 -5.92
C ILE A 308 -8.33 -13.23 -4.43
N GLY A 309 -8.45 -12.17 -3.64
CA GLY A 309 -8.41 -12.21 -2.18
C GLY A 309 -9.74 -11.83 -1.55
N ASP A 310 -9.77 -11.77 -0.22
CA ASP A 310 -10.88 -11.18 0.52
C ASP A 310 -10.44 -9.99 1.39
N THR A 311 -10.04 -10.27 2.62
CA THR A 311 -9.68 -9.25 3.61
C THR A 311 -8.22 -9.37 4.02
N PHE A 312 -7.48 -8.27 4.10
CA PHE A 312 -6.07 -8.28 4.49
C PHE A 312 -5.18 -9.05 3.48
N THR A 313 -5.25 -8.68 2.20
CA THR A 313 -4.61 -9.41 1.10
C THR A 313 -3.84 -8.51 0.13
N GLN A 314 -3.15 -9.10 -0.86
CA GLN A 314 -2.53 -8.36 -1.98
C GLN A 314 -1.52 -7.32 -1.46
N GLY A 315 -0.48 -7.83 -0.80
CA GLY A 315 0.59 -6.99 -0.25
C GLY A 315 0.21 -6.23 1.03
N ALA A 316 -0.80 -6.67 1.78
CA ALA A 316 -1.22 -6.02 3.02
C ALA A 316 -0.24 -6.26 4.20
N GLY A 317 0.09 -5.22 4.97
CA GLY A 317 1.01 -5.32 6.12
C GLY A 317 0.37 -4.90 7.46
N GLY A 318 0.68 -5.61 8.56
CA GLY A 318 0.30 -5.23 9.92
C GLY A 318 1.25 -5.85 10.94
N PHE A 319 2.01 -5.05 11.68
CA PHE A 319 3.18 -5.55 12.43
C PHE A 319 4.10 -6.44 11.58
N GLY A 320 4.32 -6.05 10.33
CA GLY A 320 4.96 -6.91 9.34
C GLY A 320 5.04 -6.24 7.98
N ILE A 321 5.63 -6.97 7.02
CA ILE A 321 5.83 -6.50 5.66
C ILE A 321 5.04 -7.39 4.70
N GLY A 322 4.10 -6.81 3.96
CA GLY A 322 3.39 -7.47 2.87
C GLY A 322 3.83 -6.91 1.53
N ILE A 323 4.12 -7.79 0.57
CA ILE A 323 4.54 -7.43 -0.79
C ILE A 323 3.78 -8.31 -1.79
N LEU A 324 3.10 -7.67 -2.73
CA LEU A 324 2.71 -8.26 -4.01
C LEU A 324 3.44 -7.47 -5.10
N HIS A 325 4.18 -8.18 -5.95
CA HIS A 325 4.94 -7.62 -7.05
C HIS A 325 4.49 -8.33 -8.34
N ASP A 326 4.10 -7.56 -9.34
CA ASP A 326 3.95 -8.00 -10.73
C ASP A 326 4.93 -7.21 -11.63
N ASP A 327 5.43 -7.82 -12.71
CA ASP A 327 6.33 -7.14 -13.67
C ASP A 327 5.69 -6.93 -15.06
N GLN A 328 4.74 -7.75 -15.49
CA GLN A 328 4.19 -7.72 -16.86
C GLN A 328 2.85 -8.42 -16.92
N GLY A 329 1.82 -7.74 -17.41
CA GLY A 329 0.59 -8.43 -17.78
C GLY A 329 -0.56 -7.54 -18.18
N ASN A 330 -1.78 -8.05 -18.07
CA ASN A 330 -2.98 -7.21 -18.00
C ASN A 330 -3.83 -7.87 -16.94
N ASP A 331 -3.64 -7.39 -15.72
CA ASP A 331 -3.91 -8.17 -14.54
C ASP A 331 -5.15 -7.67 -13.82
N VAL A 332 -5.75 -8.57 -13.05
CA VAL A 332 -6.96 -8.27 -12.29
C VAL A 332 -6.73 -8.57 -10.82
N TYR A 333 -6.70 -7.49 -10.04
CA TYR A 333 -6.62 -7.50 -8.59
C TYR A 333 -8.02 -7.34 -7.99
N GLU A 334 -8.61 -8.42 -7.48
CA GLU A 334 -9.93 -8.40 -6.86
C GLU A 334 -9.87 -8.72 -5.36
N ALA A 335 -10.31 -7.79 -4.51
CA ALA A 335 -10.37 -7.98 -3.07
C ALA A 335 -11.65 -7.36 -2.46
N ALA A 336 -11.76 -7.33 -1.14
CA ALA A 336 -12.90 -6.73 -0.43
C ALA A 336 -12.52 -5.66 0.58
N LEU A 337 -11.49 -5.87 1.40
CA LEU A 337 -11.13 -4.93 2.47
C LEU A 337 -9.65 -5.08 2.87
N TYR A 338 -9.00 -4.00 3.29
CA TYR A 338 -7.60 -4.05 3.76
C TYR A 338 -6.66 -4.69 2.73
N ALA A 339 -6.77 -4.30 1.46
CA ALA A 339 -6.04 -4.94 0.37
C ALA A 339 -5.29 -3.94 -0.52
N GLN A 340 -4.47 -4.47 -1.43
CA GLN A 340 -3.78 -3.70 -2.48
C GLN A 340 -2.84 -2.67 -1.87
N GLY A 341 -1.72 -3.13 -1.32
CA GLY A 341 -0.73 -2.26 -0.67
C GLY A 341 -1.24 -1.60 0.61
N PHE A 342 -2.20 -2.24 1.30
CA PHE A 342 -2.77 -1.73 2.54
C PHE A 342 -1.81 -1.85 3.74
N ALA A 343 -1.85 -0.91 4.67
CA ALA A 343 -1.12 -1.02 5.93
C ALA A 343 -1.95 -0.74 7.19
N SER A 344 -1.83 -1.63 8.17
CA SER A 344 -2.28 -1.43 9.55
C SER A 344 -1.12 -0.99 10.46
N THR A 345 -1.36 -0.95 11.77
CA THR A 345 -0.37 -0.59 12.78
C THR A 345 0.95 -1.32 12.58
N TYR A 346 2.05 -0.56 12.56
CA TYR A 346 3.42 -1.07 12.35
C TYR A 346 3.61 -1.92 11.09
N GLY A 347 2.70 -1.80 10.13
CA GLY A 347 2.73 -2.50 8.85
C GLY A 347 3.40 -1.66 7.77
N VAL A 348 4.09 -2.35 6.86
CA VAL A 348 4.42 -1.82 5.53
C VAL A 348 3.73 -2.73 4.52
N GLY A 349 2.83 -2.16 3.72
CA GLY A 349 2.13 -2.87 2.65
C GLY A 349 2.51 -2.32 1.29
N VAL A 350 2.82 -3.19 0.34
CA VAL A 350 3.25 -2.83 -1.01
C VAL A 350 2.51 -3.68 -2.03
N LEU A 351 1.85 -3.02 -2.96
CA LEU A 351 1.54 -3.58 -4.27
C LEU A 351 2.41 -2.83 -5.27
N ALA A 352 3.23 -3.57 -6.02
CA ALA A 352 4.11 -3.02 -7.03
C ALA A 352 3.77 -3.67 -8.38
N GLU A 353 3.44 -2.86 -9.36
CA GLU A 353 3.11 -3.26 -10.74
C GLU A 353 4.06 -2.46 -11.65
N ARG A 354 4.48 -3.02 -12.79
CA ARG A 354 5.47 -2.39 -13.67
C ARG A 354 4.91 -2.06 -15.05
N ASP A 355 4.08 -2.91 -15.62
CA ASP A 355 3.65 -2.78 -17.01
C ASP A 355 2.36 -3.59 -17.25
N GLY A 356 1.28 -2.93 -17.64
CA GLY A 356 0.07 -3.65 -17.99
C GLY A 356 -1.09 -2.77 -18.43
N ASN A 357 -2.32 -3.26 -18.38
CA ASN A 357 -3.51 -2.41 -18.36
C ASN A 357 -4.43 -3.06 -17.35
N ASP A 358 -4.33 -2.60 -16.12
CA ASP A 358 -4.66 -3.41 -14.98
C ASP A 358 -5.92 -2.93 -14.28
N MET A 359 -6.54 -3.84 -13.55
CA MET A 359 -7.78 -3.57 -12.85
C MET A 359 -7.62 -3.80 -11.36
N TYR A 360 -7.64 -2.71 -10.60
CA TYR A 360 -7.63 -2.70 -9.14
C TYR A 360 -9.06 -2.58 -8.62
N ILE A 361 -9.66 -3.71 -8.28
CA ILE A 361 -11.09 -3.81 -7.95
C ILE A 361 -11.29 -4.17 -6.48
N ILE A 362 -11.91 -3.24 -5.74
CA ILE A 362 -12.45 -3.54 -4.41
C ILE A 362 -13.95 -3.77 -4.51
N ARG A 363 -14.38 -5.00 -4.19
CA ARG A 363 -15.78 -5.42 -4.31
C ARG A 363 -16.66 -4.74 -3.25
N PRO A 364 -17.92 -4.38 -3.59
CA PRO A 364 -18.89 -3.82 -2.65
C PRO A 364 -19.42 -4.90 -1.69
N LYS A 365 -18.59 -5.32 -0.72
CA LYS A 365 -18.91 -6.41 0.22
C LYS A 365 -19.46 -5.91 1.55
N TYR A 366 -18.86 -4.87 2.11
CA TYR A 366 -19.15 -4.39 3.46
C TYR A 366 -19.74 -2.99 3.41
N ILE A 367 -21.00 -2.81 3.81
CA ILE A 367 -21.68 -1.50 3.79
C ILE A 367 -21.08 -0.59 4.88
N ASP A 368 -20.85 0.69 4.58
CA ASP A 368 -20.56 1.71 5.60
C ASP A 368 -21.86 2.15 6.29
N GLU A 369 -22.44 1.26 7.10
CA GLU A 369 -23.76 1.45 7.72
C GLU A 369 -23.85 2.70 8.62
N ILE A 370 -22.69 3.21 9.08
CA ILE A 370 -22.60 4.41 9.91
C ILE A 370 -22.93 5.66 9.09
N ARG A 371 -22.56 5.69 7.80
CA ARG A 371 -22.68 6.89 6.93
C ARG A 371 -23.72 6.74 5.83
N TYR A 372 -23.87 5.54 5.27
CA TYR A 372 -24.66 5.30 4.06
C TYR A 372 -25.38 3.94 4.10
N LEU A 373 -26.42 3.80 3.27
CA LEU A 373 -27.18 2.55 3.13
C LEU A 373 -26.88 1.82 1.81
N ASP A 374 -26.09 2.44 0.94
CA ASP A 374 -25.85 2.06 -0.45
C ASP A 374 -24.39 2.29 -0.90
N HIS A 375 -23.47 2.48 0.07
CA HIS A 375 -22.03 2.61 -0.16
C HIS A 375 -21.24 1.68 0.75
N TYR A 376 -20.04 1.33 0.29
CA TYR A 376 -19.25 0.23 0.83
C TYR A 376 -17.88 0.70 1.32
N LEU A 377 -17.39 0.04 2.36
CA LEU A 377 -16.03 0.19 2.86
C LEU A 377 -15.05 -0.53 1.94
N SER A 378 -13.99 0.18 1.56
CA SER A 378 -12.86 -0.37 0.82
C SER A 378 -11.61 -0.51 1.69
N LEU A 379 -11.19 0.55 2.38
CA LEU A 379 -9.97 0.59 3.21
C LEU A 379 -8.76 -0.10 2.53
N SER A 380 -8.52 0.20 1.27
CA SER A 380 -7.59 -0.53 0.37
C SER A 380 -6.92 0.42 -0.63
N GLN A 381 -6.04 -0.08 -1.50
CA GLN A 381 -5.38 0.70 -2.55
C GLN A 381 -4.43 1.76 -2.00
N GLY A 382 -3.31 1.31 -1.43
CA GLY A 382 -2.33 2.18 -0.77
C GLY A 382 -2.89 2.89 0.47
N PHE A 383 -4.05 2.45 0.96
CA PHE A 383 -4.68 3.02 2.15
C PHE A 383 -4.01 2.53 3.44
N THR A 384 -4.08 3.32 4.49
CA THR A 384 -3.53 2.97 5.80
C THR A 384 -4.45 3.40 6.95
N ILE A 385 -4.59 2.53 7.96
CA ILE A 385 -5.31 2.84 9.19
C ILE A 385 -4.76 2.05 10.39
N GLY A 386 -4.60 2.74 11.52
CA GLY A 386 -4.25 2.14 12.80
C GLY A 386 -5.44 2.05 13.74
N PHE A 387 -5.23 1.46 14.91
CA PHE A 387 -6.27 1.35 15.94
C PHE A 387 -6.35 2.63 16.76
N ARG A 388 -7.05 3.63 16.21
CA ARG A 388 -7.31 4.91 16.87
C ARG A 388 -8.09 4.69 18.19
N PRO A 389 -7.76 5.40 19.29
CA PRO A 389 -6.74 6.45 19.39
C PRO A 389 -5.36 5.98 19.88
N ASP A 390 -5.14 4.69 20.07
CA ASP A 390 -3.99 4.20 20.84
C ASP A 390 -2.80 3.77 19.99
N LEU A 391 -3.03 3.29 18.76
CA LEU A 391 -2.01 2.70 17.91
C LEU A 391 -1.97 3.41 16.56
N SER A 392 -0.81 4.02 16.23
CA SER A 392 -0.58 4.64 14.93
C SER A 392 -0.70 3.61 13.80
N ALA A 393 -1.03 4.08 12.59
CA ALA A 393 -1.10 3.24 11.40
C ALA A 393 0.28 2.90 10.83
N GLY A 394 0.30 2.37 9.61
CA GLY A 394 1.51 1.99 8.87
C GLY A 394 1.74 2.79 7.59
N VAL A 395 2.56 2.24 6.70
CA VAL A 395 2.88 2.79 5.39
C VAL A 395 2.30 1.89 4.29
N GLY A 396 1.29 2.37 3.58
CA GLY A 396 0.65 1.65 2.48
C GLY A 396 1.01 2.26 1.13
N LEU A 397 1.45 1.43 0.19
CA LEU A 397 2.01 1.84 -1.10
C LEU A 397 1.39 1.04 -2.25
N ILE A 398 0.89 1.74 -3.26
CA ILE A 398 0.88 1.24 -4.64
C ILE A 398 2.01 1.94 -5.39
N LEU A 399 2.85 1.16 -6.04
CA LEU A 399 3.93 1.60 -6.89
C LEU A 399 3.63 1.08 -8.30
N GLU A 400 3.13 1.94 -9.17
CA GLU A 400 2.83 1.60 -10.56
C GLU A 400 3.75 2.41 -11.49
N ARG A 401 4.10 1.89 -12.67
CA ARG A 401 5.03 2.44 -13.64
C ARG A 401 4.50 2.56 -15.06
N GLY A 402 3.46 1.83 -15.44
CA GLY A 402 2.94 1.92 -16.79
C GLY A 402 1.70 1.08 -17.06
N GLY A 403 0.64 1.73 -17.48
CA GLY A 403 -0.50 1.03 -18.03
C GLY A 403 -1.61 1.96 -18.47
N ASN A 404 -2.79 1.44 -18.77
CA ASN A 404 -4.00 2.27 -18.74
C ASN A 404 -4.93 1.58 -17.78
N ASP A 405 -4.85 2.02 -16.53
CA ASP A 405 -5.26 1.30 -15.37
C ASP A 405 -6.59 1.79 -14.83
N TYR A 406 -7.28 0.88 -14.18
CA TYR A 406 -8.59 1.12 -13.62
C TYR A 406 -8.61 0.85 -12.13
N TYR A 407 -8.63 1.93 -11.35
CA TYR A 407 -8.72 1.90 -9.90
C TYR A 407 -10.16 2.10 -9.44
N LEU A 408 -10.78 1.04 -8.91
CA LEU A 408 -12.13 1.07 -8.36
C LEU A 408 -12.15 0.80 -6.86
N SER A 409 -12.52 1.82 -6.10
CA SER A 409 -12.87 1.75 -4.68
C SER A 409 -14.17 2.50 -4.39
N ASP A 410 -14.60 2.52 -3.14
CA ASP A 410 -15.78 3.28 -2.69
C ASP A 410 -15.40 4.19 -1.52
N ILE A 411 -15.36 3.71 -0.28
CA ILE A 411 -14.99 4.53 0.89
C ILE A 411 -13.64 4.09 1.46
N PHE A 412 -12.73 5.06 1.66
CA PHE A 412 -11.35 4.89 2.14
C PHE A 412 -10.48 4.12 1.14
N GLY A 413 -9.89 4.82 0.19
CA GLY A 413 -8.97 4.18 -0.74
C GLY A 413 -8.01 5.12 -1.44
N GLN A 414 -7.36 4.62 -2.49
CA GLN A 414 -6.57 5.38 -3.45
C GLN A 414 -5.57 6.35 -2.79
N GLY A 415 -4.59 5.78 -2.09
CA GLY A 415 -3.48 6.53 -1.49
C GLY A 415 -3.88 7.40 -0.31
N SER A 416 -5.03 7.15 0.33
CA SER A 416 -5.47 7.93 1.48
C SER A 416 -4.83 7.46 2.79
N GLY A 417 -4.56 8.39 3.70
CA GLY A 417 -3.99 8.10 5.02
C GLY A 417 -4.97 8.33 6.16
N TYR A 418 -4.97 7.43 7.16
CA TYR A 418 -5.76 7.58 8.38
C TYR A 418 -4.94 7.29 9.64
N TRP A 419 -4.97 8.20 10.62
CA TRP A 419 -4.37 8.06 11.96
C TRP A 419 -2.86 7.75 11.99
N TYR A 420 -2.03 8.79 11.84
CA TYR A 420 -0.56 8.69 11.83
C TYR A 420 0.00 7.73 10.76
N GLY A 421 -0.77 7.47 9.71
CA GLY A 421 -0.36 6.67 8.56
C GLY A 421 0.10 7.50 7.39
N ILE A 422 0.86 6.86 6.50
CA ILE A 422 1.18 7.34 5.17
C ILE A 422 0.52 6.39 4.16
N GLY A 423 -0.46 6.91 3.41
CA GLY A 423 -1.05 6.22 2.27
C GLY A 423 -0.54 6.82 0.97
N THR A 424 -0.28 5.98 -0.04
CA THR A 424 0.34 6.45 -1.28
C THR A 424 -0.06 5.60 -2.49
N ILE A 425 -0.35 6.29 -3.60
CA ILE A 425 -0.22 5.77 -4.96
C ILE A 425 0.85 6.63 -5.66
N ILE A 426 1.79 5.97 -6.33
CA ILE A 426 2.68 6.59 -7.32
C ILE A 426 2.42 5.86 -8.63
N GLU A 427 2.04 6.63 -9.64
CA GLU A 427 1.82 6.20 -11.01
C GLU A 427 2.87 6.89 -11.89
N GLU A 428 3.53 6.17 -12.81
CA GLU A 428 4.54 6.80 -13.69
C GLU A 428 4.00 7.12 -15.08
N LYS A 429 3.05 6.35 -15.62
CA LYS A 429 2.59 6.49 -17.00
C LYS A 429 1.23 5.88 -17.31
N GLY A 430 0.55 6.60 -18.18
CA GLY A 430 -0.48 6.11 -19.08
C GLY A 430 -1.85 6.63 -18.66
N ASN A 431 -2.92 6.26 -19.36
CA ASN A 431 -4.19 6.98 -19.23
C ASN A 431 -5.12 6.24 -18.25
N ASP A 432 -5.12 6.70 -17.02
CA ASP A 432 -5.65 6.00 -15.86
C ASP A 432 -7.00 6.53 -15.41
N SER A 433 -7.74 5.67 -14.73
CA SER A 433 -9.09 5.96 -14.27
C SER A 433 -9.26 5.64 -12.80
N TYR A 434 -9.27 6.70 -12.00
CA TYR A 434 -9.46 6.65 -10.56
C TYR A 434 -10.92 6.90 -10.20
N VAL A 435 -11.65 5.84 -9.83
CA VAL A 435 -13.05 5.92 -9.43
C VAL A 435 -13.21 5.54 -7.97
N SER A 436 -13.68 6.50 -7.18
CA SER A 436 -14.00 6.29 -5.78
C SER A 436 -15.22 7.10 -5.36
N TYR A 437 -15.69 6.91 -4.12
CA TYR A 437 -16.77 7.73 -3.58
C TYR A 437 -16.23 8.72 -2.56
N GLN A 438 -15.63 8.26 -1.47
CA GLN A 438 -15.26 9.16 -0.38
C GLN A 438 -13.97 8.76 0.33
N TYR A 439 -13.19 9.75 0.80
CA TYR A 439 -11.91 9.52 1.48
C TYR A 439 -10.91 8.80 0.56
N ALA A 440 -10.61 9.43 -0.58
CA ALA A 440 -9.89 8.81 -1.68
C ALA A 440 -8.91 9.77 -2.35
N GLN A 441 -8.11 9.27 -3.31
CA GLN A 441 -7.29 10.07 -4.22
C GLN A 441 -6.35 11.03 -3.48
N GLY A 442 -5.46 10.45 -2.67
CA GLY A 442 -4.47 11.20 -1.91
C GLY A 442 -5.03 12.02 -0.75
N SER A 443 -6.12 11.55 -0.10
CA SER A 443 -6.70 12.28 1.03
C SER A 443 -6.00 11.96 2.36
N GLY A 444 -5.69 12.99 3.14
CA GLY A 444 -5.20 12.81 4.52
C GLY A 444 -6.33 12.96 5.52
N VAL A 445 -6.44 12.04 6.48
CA VAL A 445 -7.52 12.04 7.49
C VAL A 445 -6.97 11.77 8.90
N HIS A 446 -7.30 12.64 9.87
CA HIS A 446 -6.94 12.47 11.29
C HIS A 446 -5.43 12.33 11.54
N ILE A 447 -4.68 13.42 11.38
CA ILE A 447 -3.23 13.46 11.65
C ILE A 447 -2.48 12.40 10.82
N ALA A 448 -2.74 12.37 9.52
CA ALA A 448 -2.16 11.41 8.58
C ALA A 448 -1.75 12.11 7.28
N ILE A 449 -1.13 11.33 6.40
CA ILE A 449 -0.64 11.78 5.10
C ILE A 449 -1.23 10.87 4.03
N GLY A 450 -1.96 11.44 3.08
CA GLY A 450 -2.41 10.75 1.87
C GLY A 450 -1.80 11.40 0.64
N LEU A 451 -1.33 10.58 -0.30
CA LEU A 451 -0.64 11.00 -1.51
C LEU A 451 -1.17 10.21 -2.71
N LEU A 452 -1.47 10.90 -3.79
CA LEU A 452 -1.59 10.36 -5.14
C LEU A 452 -0.67 11.20 -6.01
N ILE A 453 0.32 10.57 -6.62
CA ILE A 453 1.28 11.22 -7.52
C ILE A 453 1.16 10.52 -8.86
N ASP A 454 0.66 11.24 -9.84
CA ASP A 454 0.64 10.82 -11.24
C ASP A 454 1.69 11.62 -12.01
N GLN A 455 2.38 10.98 -12.95
CA GLN A 455 3.50 11.60 -13.66
C GLN A 455 3.20 11.92 -15.12
N GLN A 456 2.30 11.18 -15.77
CA GLN A 456 2.06 11.24 -17.21
C GLN A 456 0.77 10.47 -17.54
N GLY A 457 -0.16 11.08 -18.27
CA GLY A 457 -1.38 10.38 -18.67
C GLY A 457 -2.50 11.33 -18.99
N ASP A 458 -3.42 10.98 -19.89
CA ASP A 458 -4.70 11.69 -19.94
C ASP A 458 -5.67 10.99 -18.97
N ASP A 459 -5.71 11.46 -17.74
CA ASP A 459 -6.28 10.76 -16.59
C ASP A 459 -7.67 11.25 -16.21
N ASN A 460 -8.40 10.37 -15.53
CA ASN A 460 -9.75 10.67 -15.08
C ASN A 460 -9.94 10.35 -13.59
N TYR A 461 -10.12 11.41 -12.81
CA TYR A 461 -10.34 11.37 -11.37
C TYR A 461 -11.80 11.63 -11.03
N VAL A 462 -12.50 10.60 -10.57
CA VAL A 462 -13.92 10.70 -10.19
C VAL A 462 -14.13 10.34 -8.73
N ALA A 463 -14.62 11.30 -7.95
CA ALA A 463 -14.98 11.09 -6.55
C ALA A 463 -16.27 11.82 -6.14
N LYS A 464 -16.85 11.47 -5.00
CA LYS A 464 -17.88 12.29 -4.35
C LYS A 464 -17.22 13.33 -3.44
N GLY A 465 -16.41 12.96 -2.45
CA GLY A 465 -15.85 13.96 -1.54
C GLY A 465 -14.80 13.50 -0.55
N VAL A 466 -14.17 14.46 0.14
CA VAL A 466 -12.93 14.21 0.90
C VAL A 466 -11.93 13.48 0.01
N ALA A 467 -11.69 14.04 -1.17
CA ALA A 467 -10.89 13.41 -2.21
C ALA A 467 -10.04 14.41 -2.98
N GLN A 468 -9.22 13.93 -3.89
CA GLN A 468 -8.39 14.74 -4.79
C GLN A 468 -7.50 15.71 -3.99
N GLY A 469 -6.64 15.12 -3.17
CA GLY A 469 -5.70 15.85 -2.31
C GLY A 469 -6.35 16.56 -1.13
N CYS A 470 -7.52 16.13 -0.67
CA CYS A 470 -8.17 16.76 0.48
C CYS A 470 -7.41 16.47 1.80
N GLY A 471 -7.15 17.52 2.59
CA GLY A 471 -6.67 17.40 3.97
C GLY A 471 -7.81 17.54 4.98
N HIS A 472 -8.00 16.56 5.85
CA HIS A 472 -9.09 16.53 6.83
C HIS A 472 -8.62 16.22 8.25
N ASP A 473 -8.95 17.08 9.22
CA ASP A 473 -8.66 16.87 10.64
C ASP A 473 -7.16 16.76 10.96
N LEU A 474 -6.44 17.88 10.84
CA LEU A 474 -4.98 17.97 11.11
C LEU A 474 -4.11 17.06 10.22
N ALA A 475 -4.59 16.75 9.02
CA ALA A 475 -3.93 15.85 8.09
C ALA A 475 -3.54 16.55 6.78
N TYR A 476 -2.57 15.96 6.08
CA TYR A 476 -2.09 16.42 4.78
C TYR A 476 -2.61 15.52 3.66
N GLY A 477 -3.27 16.11 2.67
CA GLY A 477 -3.61 15.44 1.42
C GLY A 477 -2.91 16.09 0.24
N LEU A 478 -2.40 15.28 -0.68
CA LEU A 478 -1.80 15.72 -1.94
C LEU A 478 -2.32 14.84 -3.07
N LEU A 479 -2.91 15.46 -4.08
CA LEU A 479 -2.95 14.94 -5.44
C LEU A 479 -1.99 15.81 -6.25
N HIS A 480 -0.99 15.19 -6.85
CA HIS A 480 -0.03 15.88 -7.72
C HIS A 480 0.02 15.15 -9.05
N ASP A 481 -0.59 15.75 -10.06
CA ASP A 481 -0.50 15.35 -11.45
C ASP A 481 0.57 16.18 -12.15
N ILE A 482 1.43 15.53 -12.94
CA ILE A 482 2.53 16.20 -13.65
C ILE A 482 2.18 16.42 -15.12
N GLY A 483 1.31 15.61 -15.72
CA GLY A 483 0.65 16.09 -16.92
C GLY A 483 0.03 15.10 -17.89
N GLY A 484 -0.72 15.71 -18.79
CA GLY A 484 -1.57 15.14 -19.82
C GLY A 484 -2.86 15.96 -19.85
N ASP A 485 -3.89 15.56 -20.59
CA ASP A 485 -5.16 16.31 -20.62
C ASP A 485 -6.18 15.68 -19.65
N ASP A 486 -6.27 16.20 -18.42
CA ASP A 486 -6.89 15.53 -17.28
C ASP A 486 -8.33 15.99 -16.96
N SER A 487 -9.07 15.08 -16.31
CA SER A 487 -10.45 15.31 -15.87
C SER A 487 -10.66 15.04 -14.39
N TYR A 488 -10.88 16.11 -13.63
CA TYR A 488 -11.18 16.09 -12.21
C TYR A 488 -12.66 16.33 -11.94
N VAL A 489 -13.38 15.29 -11.54
CA VAL A 489 -14.82 15.36 -11.24
C VAL A 489 -15.08 15.02 -9.77
N ALA A 490 -15.63 16.00 -9.04
CA ALA A 490 -16.02 15.81 -7.64
C ALA A 490 -17.41 16.36 -7.29
N PHE A 491 -17.98 15.90 -6.18
CA PHE A 491 -19.25 16.46 -5.68
C PHE A 491 -19.03 17.57 -4.64
N ASP A 492 -18.31 17.30 -3.55
CA ASP A 492 -17.98 18.24 -2.49
C ASP A 492 -16.60 17.97 -1.86
N LEU A 493 -16.11 18.89 -1.03
CA LEU A 493 -14.91 18.73 -0.19
C LEU A 493 -13.72 18.03 -0.89
N SER A 494 -13.33 18.52 -2.06
CA SER A 494 -12.30 17.94 -2.93
C SER A 494 -11.56 19.02 -3.73
N GLN A 495 -10.62 18.61 -4.57
CA GLN A 495 -9.77 19.49 -5.40
C GLN A 495 -8.97 20.43 -4.52
N GLY A 496 -8.06 19.86 -3.74
CA GLY A 496 -7.16 20.62 -2.87
C GLY A 496 -7.89 21.36 -1.74
N ALA A 497 -8.91 20.73 -1.16
CA ALA A 497 -9.63 21.33 -0.04
C ALA A 497 -8.97 20.96 1.31
N GLY A 498 -8.74 21.96 2.15
CA GLY A 498 -8.43 21.79 3.57
C GLY A 498 -9.68 21.97 4.43
N ASN A 499 -9.97 21.00 5.31
CA ASN A 499 -11.07 21.09 6.26
C ASN A 499 -10.68 20.61 7.65
N ALA A 500 -11.33 21.20 8.67
CA ALA A 500 -11.10 20.83 10.06
C ALA A 500 -9.60 20.86 10.43
N ASN A 501 -8.88 21.88 9.98
CA ASN A 501 -7.46 22.10 10.23
C ASN A 501 -6.52 21.21 9.43
N GLY A 502 -7.04 20.54 8.40
CA GLY A 502 -6.22 19.86 7.40
C GLY A 502 -5.63 20.82 6.37
N ILE A 503 -4.62 20.34 5.68
CA ILE A 503 -3.97 20.99 4.54
C ILE A 503 -4.18 20.09 3.34
N GLY A 504 -4.89 20.57 2.32
CA GLY A 504 -5.19 19.78 1.13
C GLY A 504 -4.77 20.47 -0.15
N PHE A 505 -3.94 19.82 -0.96
CA PHE A 505 -3.37 20.35 -2.20
C PHE A 505 -3.78 19.46 -3.39
N LEU A 506 -4.29 20.08 -4.45
CA LEU A 506 -4.30 19.53 -5.80
C LEU A 506 -3.35 20.39 -6.63
N ILE A 507 -2.35 19.76 -7.21
CA ILE A 507 -1.37 20.40 -8.08
C ILE A 507 -1.41 19.67 -9.41
N ASP A 508 -1.64 20.43 -10.48
CA ASP A 508 -1.48 19.99 -11.86
C ASP A 508 -0.36 20.84 -12.49
N GLU A 509 0.58 20.22 -13.21
CA GLU A 509 1.73 20.95 -13.79
C GLU A 509 1.57 21.28 -15.28
N THR A 510 0.99 20.40 -16.10
CA THR A 510 0.89 20.62 -17.57
C THR A 510 -0.29 19.87 -18.17
N GLY A 511 -1.07 20.53 -19.02
CA GLY A 511 -2.22 19.86 -19.64
C GLY A 511 -3.20 20.85 -20.21
N ASP A 512 -4.23 20.42 -20.94
CA ASP A 512 -5.45 21.23 -21.11
C ASP A 512 -6.57 20.62 -20.24
N ASP A 513 -6.69 21.07 -18.99
CA ASP A 513 -7.36 20.29 -17.93
C ASP A 513 -8.80 20.71 -17.65
N SER A 514 -9.56 19.82 -17.00
CA SER A 514 -10.95 20.07 -16.65
C SER A 514 -11.29 19.78 -15.18
N TYR A 515 -11.79 20.80 -14.49
CA TYR A 515 -12.13 20.75 -13.07
C TYR A 515 -13.62 21.00 -12.86
N SER A 516 -14.38 19.93 -12.56
CA SER A 516 -15.83 20.02 -12.40
C SER A 516 -16.29 19.59 -11.01
N VAL A 517 -16.97 20.52 -10.33
CA VAL A 517 -17.55 20.26 -9.00
C VAL A 517 -19.06 20.49 -8.94
N LYS A 518 -19.78 19.69 -8.13
CA LYS A 518 -21.22 19.90 -7.92
C LYS A 518 -21.55 20.95 -6.87
N ARG A 519 -20.82 20.98 -5.75
CA ARG A 519 -21.00 21.93 -4.64
C ARG A 519 -19.74 22.79 -4.50
N THR A 520 -19.88 24.09 -4.73
CA THR A 520 -18.74 25.01 -4.88
C THR A 520 -18.27 25.68 -3.59
N ASN A 521 -18.92 25.38 -2.45
CA ASN A 521 -18.69 26.07 -1.19
C ASN A 521 -17.44 25.59 -0.45
N ASN A 522 -17.00 24.35 -0.68
CA ASN A 522 -15.90 23.72 0.03
C ASN A 522 -14.96 22.91 -0.88
N THR A 523 -14.85 23.30 -2.15
CA THR A 523 -14.00 22.65 -3.16
C THR A 523 -13.06 23.69 -3.81
N GLN A 524 -12.21 23.24 -4.74
CA GLN A 524 -11.39 24.09 -5.61
C GLN A 524 -10.51 25.04 -4.80
N GLY A 525 -9.65 24.45 -3.96
CA GLY A 525 -8.73 25.18 -3.10
C GLY A 525 -9.38 25.77 -1.85
N HIS A 526 -10.42 25.13 -1.30
CA HIS A 526 -11.09 25.66 -0.10
C HIS A 526 -10.26 25.50 1.17
N GLY A 527 -10.17 26.55 1.99
CA GLY A 527 -9.58 26.50 3.33
C GLY A 527 -10.31 27.42 4.30
N ASP A 528 -10.64 26.94 5.50
CA ASP A 528 -11.44 27.67 6.49
C ASP A 528 -10.72 27.86 7.83
N PHE A 529 -11.36 28.54 8.77
CA PHE A 529 -10.89 28.64 10.15
C PHE A 529 -11.83 27.88 11.06
N ARG A 530 -11.31 26.92 11.82
CA ARG A 530 -12.09 26.07 12.72
C ARG A 530 -11.26 25.71 13.96
N ARG A 531 -11.91 25.59 15.13
CA ARG A 531 -11.25 25.15 16.38
C ARG A 531 -9.99 25.96 16.76
N GLU A 532 -9.97 27.25 16.42
CA GLU A 532 -8.82 28.14 16.67
C GLU A 532 -7.56 27.84 15.83
N TYR A 533 -7.71 27.01 14.78
CA TYR A 533 -6.69 26.67 13.79
C TYR A 533 -7.20 26.98 12.36
N GLY A 534 -6.30 27.25 11.42
CA GLY A 534 -6.62 27.36 9.99
C GLY A 534 -6.59 26.00 9.30
N SER A 535 -7.39 25.83 8.26
CA SER A 535 -7.27 24.77 7.25
C SER A 535 -6.78 25.42 5.96
N ILE A 536 -5.78 24.86 5.30
CA ILE A 536 -5.22 25.43 4.07
C ILE A 536 -5.69 24.59 2.88
N GLY A 537 -6.23 25.25 1.86
CA GLY A 537 -6.60 24.61 0.61
C GLY A 537 -5.89 25.26 -0.56
N LEU A 538 -5.35 24.45 -1.47
CA LEU A 538 -4.71 24.91 -2.70
C LEU A 538 -5.16 24.02 -3.86
N LEU A 539 -5.84 24.62 -4.83
CA LEU A 539 -5.94 24.09 -6.19
C LEU A 539 -4.98 24.93 -7.05
N MET A 540 -3.99 24.29 -7.66
CA MET A 540 -2.98 24.98 -8.46
C MET A 540 -2.79 24.26 -9.78
N ASP A 541 -3.05 24.98 -10.86
CA ASP A 541 -2.73 24.58 -12.22
C ASP A 541 -1.61 25.50 -12.75
N ILE A 542 -0.57 24.94 -13.38
CA ILE A 542 0.65 25.68 -13.74
C ILE A 542 0.74 26.05 -15.22
N GLU A 543 0.40 25.14 -16.14
CA GLU A 543 0.51 25.35 -17.60
C GLU A 543 -0.65 24.67 -18.32
N GLY A 544 -1.45 25.43 -19.07
CA GLY A 544 -2.58 24.85 -19.81
C GLY A 544 -3.56 25.87 -20.34
N ASP A 545 -4.52 25.43 -21.16
CA ASP A 545 -5.75 26.17 -21.47
C ASP A 545 -6.97 25.44 -20.83
N ASP A 546 -7.27 25.73 -19.55
CA ASP A 546 -8.14 24.86 -18.75
C ASP A 546 -9.64 25.24 -18.70
N VAL A 547 -10.43 24.34 -18.12
CA VAL A 547 -11.86 24.51 -17.89
C VAL A 547 -12.24 24.26 -16.43
N TYR A 548 -12.70 25.30 -15.75
CA TYR A 548 -13.22 25.19 -14.39
C TYR A 548 -14.75 25.37 -14.34
N VAL A 549 -15.45 24.41 -13.73
CA VAL A 549 -16.92 24.41 -13.62
C VAL A 549 -17.35 24.30 -12.15
N PRO A 550 -18.33 25.12 -11.70
CA PRO A 550 -19.03 26.20 -12.41
C PRO A 550 -18.51 27.62 -12.09
N ASP A 551 -17.67 27.79 -11.05
CA ASP A 551 -17.44 29.11 -10.41
C ASP A 551 -15.96 29.58 -10.46
N ALA A 552 -15.17 29.12 -11.43
CA ALA A 552 -13.81 29.60 -11.72
C ALA A 552 -13.60 29.67 -13.24
N GLN A 553 -12.41 30.07 -13.69
CA GLN A 553 -12.10 30.22 -15.11
C GLN A 553 -10.59 30.13 -15.32
N ASP A 554 -10.20 29.85 -16.55
CA ASP A 554 -8.80 29.81 -16.97
C ASP A 554 -8.04 31.12 -16.67
N SER A 555 -6.74 31.00 -16.38
CA SER A 555 -5.78 32.07 -16.24
C SER A 555 -6.19 33.09 -15.17
N TYR A 556 -6.70 32.58 -14.04
CA TYR A 556 -7.33 33.35 -12.97
C TYR A 556 -6.96 32.87 -11.57
N LEU A 557 -7.01 33.81 -10.62
CA LEU A 557 -6.81 33.55 -9.20
C LEU A 557 -8.10 33.83 -8.43
N TRP A 558 -8.51 32.89 -7.58
CA TRP A 558 -9.67 33.05 -6.71
C TRP A 558 -9.37 32.60 -5.28
N LYS A 559 -10.16 33.12 -4.32
CA LYS A 559 -10.06 32.74 -2.91
C LYS A 559 -11.30 31.95 -2.50
N LYS A 560 -11.12 30.86 -1.76
CA LYS A 560 -12.21 30.01 -1.25
C LYS A 560 -12.06 29.81 0.25
N GLY A 561 -12.88 30.53 1.02
CA GLY A 561 -12.80 30.51 2.49
C GLY A 561 -11.79 31.52 3.03
N ALA A 562 -11.24 31.25 4.21
CA ALA A 562 -10.32 32.14 4.91
C ALA A 562 -8.86 31.95 4.48
N TYR A 563 -8.45 30.70 4.23
CA TYR A 563 -7.07 30.31 3.91
C TYR A 563 -7.02 29.35 2.72
N GLY A 564 -7.95 29.53 1.78
CA GLY A 564 -8.03 28.75 0.56
C GLY A 564 -7.80 29.58 -0.69
N LEU A 565 -7.08 29.01 -1.64
CA LEU A 565 -6.74 29.60 -2.92
C LEU A 565 -6.95 28.57 -4.04
N GLY A 566 -7.59 28.99 -5.12
CA GLY A 566 -7.39 28.34 -6.40
C GLY A 566 -6.68 29.29 -7.35
N ILE A 567 -5.75 28.79 -8.13
CA ILE A 567 -4.95 29.55 -9.06
C ILE A 567 -4.66 28.72 -10.30
N ASP A 568 -4.87 29.35 -11.43
CA ASP A 568 -4.40 28.91 -12.74
C ASP A 568 -3.37 29.95 -13.20
N TRP A 569 -2.15 29.47 -13.43
CA TRP A 569 -1.03 30.29 -13.87
C TRP A 569 -1.03 30.44 -15.39
N ARG A 570 -0.84 31.67 -15.86
CA ARG A 570 -0.64 31.87 -17.29
C ARG A 570 0.71 31.34 -17.71
N ASN A 571 0.73 30.72 -18.88
CA ASN A 571 1.93 30.38 -19.62
C ASN A 571 2.98 31.53 -19.60
N GLY A 572 4.03 31.36 -18.80
CA GLY A 572 5.15 32.29 -18.68
C GLY A 572 5.12 33.31 -17.53
N ASP A 573 4.16 33.28 -16.60
CA ASP A 573 4.01 34.25 -15.49
C ASP A 573 5.04 34.05 -14.33
N LYS A 574 6.23 33.48 -14.59
CA LYS A 574 7.32 33.31 -13.58
C LYS A 574 7.99 34.63 -13.12
N GLU A 575 7.50 35.82 -13.49
CA GLU A 575 8.16 37.11 -13.22
C GLU A 575 7.52 37.97 -12.11
#